data_AF-A0A7C7MX59-F1
#
_entry.id   AF-A0A7C7MX59-F1
#
_cell.length_a   1.000
_cell.length_b   1.000
_cell.length_c   1.000
_cell.angle_alpha   90.00
_cell.angle_beta   90.00
_cell.angle_gamma   90.00
#
_symmetry.space_group_name_H-M   'P 1'
#
loop_
_entity.id
_entity.type
_entity.pdbx_description
1 polymer ?
#
loop_
_entity_poly.entity_id
_entity_poly.type
_entity_poly.pdbx_seq_one_letter_code
_entity_poly.pdbx_strand_id
1 'polypeptide(L)'
;MDSGDLSPIPGMAERWEVSDDLLVYTFYLREDAKWSNGNSLTAKDFLYGWKRILMPNIASEYGYMLYSMKNAREFAEGEITDFSDVGAKALNERTVQVTLNHATPYF
;
A
#
# COMPACT_ATOMS: atom_id res chain seq x y z
N MET A 1 -14.02 -21.72 2.69
CA MET A 1 -14.87 -21.85 1.49
C MET A 1 -14.64 -20.58 0.70
N ASP A 2 -14.04 -20.69 -0.49
CA ASP A 2 -13.98 -19.59 -1.46
C ASP A 2 -15.41 -19.22 -1.84
N SER A 3 -15.76 -17.94 -1.76
CA SER A 3 -17.11 -17.43 -2.04
C SER A 3 -17.49 -17.50 -3.54
N GLY A 4 -16.60 -17.95 -4.42
CA GLY A 4 -16.90 -18.13 -5.86
C GLY A 4 -17.06 -16.82 -6.63
N ASP A 5 -16.99 -15.68 -5.94
CA ASP A 5 -16.84 -14.35 -6.51
C ASP A 5 -15.37 -13.94 -6.51
N LEU A 6 -14.94 -13.12 -7.47
CA LEU A 6 -13.55 -12.63 -7.57
C LEU A 6 -13.27 -11.48 -6.60
N SER A 7 -13.96 -11.50 -5.47
CA SER A 7 -13.85 -10.47 -4.43
C SER A 7 -12.52 -10.64 -3.68
N PRO A 8 -11.86 -9.53 -3.29
CA PRO A 8 -10.63 -9.61 -2.52
C PRO A 8 -10.88 -10.32 -1.18
N ILE A 9 -10.02 -11.28 -0.85
CA ILE A 9 -10.05 -12.00 0.44
C ILE A 9 -8.87 -11.57 1.32
N PRO A 10 -8.98 -11.71 2.66
CA PRO A 10 -7.88 -11.43 3.56
C PRO A 10 -6.59 -12.18 3.21
N GLY A 11 -5.48 -11.44 3.23
CA GLY A 11 -4.14 -11.94 2.92
C GLY A 11 -3.18 -11.60 4.07
N MET A 12 -2.26 -10.66 3.84
CA MET A 12 -1.43 -10.08 4.91
C MET A 12 -2.23 -9.11 5.78
N ALA A 13 -3.18 -8.39 5.18
CA ALA A 13 -4.20 -7.68 5.92
C ALA A 13 -5.32 -8.66 6.27
N GLU A 14 -5.67 -8.74 7.55
CA GLU A 14 -6.80 -9.55 8.03
C GLU A 14 -8.14 -8.87 7.75
N ARG A 15 -8.13 -7.54 7.69
CA ARG A 15 -9.27 -6.68 7.36
C ARG A 15 -8.80 -5.32 6.86
N TRP A 16 -9.71 -4.58 6.25
CA TRP A 16 -9.50 -3.19 5.88
C TRP A 16 -10.79 -2.39 6.04
N GLU A 17 -10.64 -1.08 6.16
CA GLU A 17 -11.71 -0.10 6.19
C GLU A 17 -11.50 0.89 5.04
N VAL A 18 -12.59 1.35 4.44
CA VAL A 18 -12.58 2.32 3.34
C VAL A 18 -13.44 3.50 3.77
N SER A 19 -12.94 4.73 3.56
CA SER A 19 -13.72 5.95 3.80
C SER A 19 -14.91 6.07 2.85
N ASP A 20 -15.92 6.85 3.24
CA ASP A 20 -17.15 7.05 2.45
C ASP A 20 -16.89 7.61 1.04
N ASP A 21 -15.82 8.40 0.88
CA ASP A 21 -15.39 8.98 -0.40
C ASP A 21 -14.51 8.04 -1.23
N LEU A 22 -14.23 6.83 -0.72
CA LEU A 22 -13.39 5.80 -1.35
C LEU A 22 -11.94 6.26 -1.62
N LEU A 23 -11.45 7.25 -0.86
CA LEU A 23 -10.10 7.79 -1.02
C LEU A 23 -9.11 7.28 0.02
N VAL A 24 -9.58 6.84 1.19
CA VAL A 24 -8.71 6.41 2.30
C VAL A 24 -8.98 4.96 2.64
N TYR A 25 -7.97 4.12 2.46
CA TYR A 25 -7.98 2.70 2.79
C TYR A 25 -7.09 2.48 4.00
N THR A 26 -7.62 1.86 5.06
CA THR A 26 -6.85 1.50 6.25
C THR A 26 -6.80 -0.01 6.38
N PHE A 27 -5.61 -0.58 6.21
CA PHE A 27 -5.34 -2.01 6.27
C PHE A 27 -4.78 -2.39 7.64
N TYR A 28 -5.35 -3.44 8.23
CA TYR A 28 -4.92 -4.00 9.51
C TYR A 28 -4.20 -5.32 9.24
N LEU A 29 -2.91 -5.37 9.57
CA LEU A 29 -2.04 -6.51 9.33
C LEU A 29 -2.28 -7.60 10.38
N ARG A 30 -2.16 -8.85 9.95
CA ARG A 30 -2.22 -10.02 10.84
C ARG A 30 -1.19 -9.91 11.96
N GLU A 31 -1.58 -10.30 13.17
CA GLU A 31 -0.68 -10.25 14.33
C GLU A 31 0.51 -11.20 14.23
N ASP A 32 0.33 -12.32 13.54
CA ASP A 32 1.31 -13.40 13.36
C ASP A 32 2.15 -13.26 12.09
N ALA A 33 2.03 -12.13 11.37
CA ALA A 33 2.77 -11.90 10.13
C ALA A 33 4.28 -11.90 10.38
N LYS A 34 4.98 -12.83 9.71
CA LYS A 34 6.43 -12.99 9.81
C LYS A 34 7.06 -13.22 8.44
N TRP A 35 8.26 -12.69 8.28
CA TRP A 35 9.17 -13.09 7.24
C TRP A 35 9.65 -14.52 7.46
N SER A 36 10.11 -15.19 6.40
CA SER A 36 10.63 -16.57 6.47
C SER A 36 11.85 -16.73 7.39
N ASN A 37 12.58 -15.63 7.65
CA ASN A 37 13.68 -15.58 8.61
C ASN A 37 13.22 -15.44 10.08
N GLY A 38 11.91 -15.39 10.34
CA GLY A 38 11.32 -15.31 11.67
C GLY A 38 11.07 -13.88 12.19
N ASN A 39 11.55 -12.84 11.49
CA ASN A 39 11.30 -11.45 11.88
C ASN A 39 9.83 -11.08 11.67
N SER A 40 9.28 -10.27 12.56
CA SER A 40 7.93 -9.70 12.39
C SER A 40 7.86 -8.86 11.11
N LEU A 41 6.80 -9.06 10.34
CA LEU A 41 6.47 -8.23 9.19
C LEU A 41 5.59 -7.07 9.66
N THR A 42 5.97 -5.85 9.30
CA THR A 42 5.36 -4.61 9.82
C THR A 42 4.86 -3.71 8.70
N ALA A 43 4.03 -2.73 9.05
CA ALA A 43 3.57 -1.67 8.15
C ALA A 43 4.72 -0.95 7.44
N LYS A 44 5.88 -0.79 8.11
CA LYS A 44 7.07 -0.15 7.52
C LYS A 44 7.65 -0.96 6.35
N ASP A 45 7.49 -2.28 6.36
CA ASP A 45 7.99 -3.13 5.28
C ASP A 45 7.19 -2.91 3.98
N PHE A 46 5.87 -2.69 4.09
CA PHE A 46 5.03 -2.32 2.94
C PHE A 46 5.43 -0.97 2.36
N LEU A 47 5.60 0.04 3.23
CA LEU A 47 6.06 1.38 2.82
C LEU A 47 7.42 1.30 2.12
N TYR A 48 8.35 0.51 2.65
CA TYR A 48 9.65 0.29 2.03
C TYR A 48 9.53 -0.35 0.64
N GLY A 49 8.68 -1.37 0.50
CA GLY A 49 8.42 -2.03 -0.79
C GLY A 49 7.85 -1.08 -1.83
N TRP A 50 6.82 -0.30 -1.47
CA TRP A 50 6.22 0.69 -2.36
C TRP A 50 7.19 1.82 -2.72
N LYS A 51 7.92 2.34 -1.74
CA LYS A 51 8.99 3.32 -1.99
C LYS A 51 9.96 2.81 -3.03
N ARG A 52 10.48 1.59 -2.84
CA ARG A 52 11.47 1.00 -3.73
C ARG A 52 10.94 0.82 -5.15
N ILE A 53 9.70 0.36 -5.33
CA ILE A 53 9.09 0.21 -6.66
C ILE A 53 8.92 1.57 -7.35
N LEU A 54 8.58 2.61 -6.59
CA LEU A 54 8.39 3.96 -7.09
C LEU A 54 9.67 4.78 -7.20
N MET A 55 10.84 4.29 -6.76
CA MET A 55 12.07 5.06 -6.87
C MET A 55 12.43 5.29 -8.36
N PRO A 56 12.67 6.54 -8.81
CA PRO A 56 12.94 6.86 -10.21
C PRO A 56 14.12 6.09 -10.82
N ASN A 57 15.14 5.80 -9.99
CA ASN A 57 16.34 5.08 -10.42
C ASN A 57 16.14 3.56 -10.56
N ILE A 58 15.06 2.99 -10.00
CA ILE A 58 14.69 1.60 -10.20
C ILE A 58 13.96 1.43 -11.53
N ALA A 59 13.23 2.46 -11.98
CA ALA A 59 12.44 2.47 -13.21
C ALA A 59 11.61 1.18 -13.38
N SER A 60 10.91 0.77 -12.32
CA SER A 60 10.15 -0.48 -12.31
C SER A 60 9.06 -0.46 -13.38
N GLU A 61 9.05 -1.46 -14.26
CA GLU A 61 8.01 -1.62 -15.29
C GLU A 61 6.60 -1.69 -14.70
N TYR A 62 6.46 -2.05 -13.42
CA TYR A 62 5.19 -2.17 -12.70
C TYR A 62 4.89 -1.01 -11.75
N GLY A 63 5.73 0.03 -11.71
CA GLY A 63 5.51 1.20 -10.82
C GLY A 63 4.16 1.88 -11.03
N TYR A 64 3.66 1.87 -12.27
CA TYR A 64 2.36 2.46 -12.63
C TYR A 64 1.17 1.85 -11.88
N MET A 65 1.28 0.61 -11.38
CA MET A 65 0.20 -0.03 -10.61
C MET A 65 -0.12 0.72 -9.31
N LEU A 66 0.84 1.51 -8.81
CA LEU A 66 0.68 2.30 -7.59
C LEU A 66 0.27 3.75 -7.86
N TYR A 67 0.08 4.18 -9.12
CA TYR A 67 -0.21 5.60 -9.44
C TYR A 67 -1.59 6.08 -9.02
N SER A 68 -2.49 5.17 -8.64
CA SER A 68 -3.74 5.54 -7.96
C SER A 68 -3.47 6.14 -6.57
N MET A 69 -2.38 5.78 -5.92
CA MET A 69 -1.94 6.34 -4.65
C MET A 69 -1.51 7.79 -4.83
N LYS A 70 -1.92 8.64 -3.87
CA LYS A 70 -1.63 10.08 -3.90
C LYS A 70 -0.14 10.32 -4.08
N ASN A 71 0.22 11.24 -4.99
CA ASN A 71 1.60 11.65 -5.26
C ASN A 71 2.58 10.54 -5.71
N ALA A 72 2.12 9.31 -5.96
CA ALA A 72 3.00 8.19 -6.30
C ALA A 72 3.64 8.34 -7.68
N ARG A 73 2.90 8.90 -8.65
CA ARG A 73 3.41 9.15 -10.00
C ARG A 73 4.46 10.25 -9.99
N GLU A 74 4.17 11.35 -9.33
CA GLU A 74 5.04 12.51 -9.18
C GLU A 74 6.34 12.13 -8.49
N PHE A 75 6.29 11.25 -7.48
CA PHE A 75 7.49 10.67 -6.86
C PHE A 75 8.28 9.79 -7.85
N ALA A 76 7.61 8.95 -8.63
CA ALA A 76 8.25 8.07 -9.60
C ALA A 76 8.86 8.81 -10.81
N GLU A 77 8.30 9.96 -11.18
CA GLU A 77 8.82 10.85 -12.22
C GLU A 77 9.90 11.80 -11.68
N GLY A 78 10.12 11.83 -10.35
CA GLY A 78 11.15 12.62 -9.69
C GLY A 78 10.75 14.08 -9.42
N GLU A 79 9.48 14.43 -9.60
CA GLU A 79 8.92 15.75 -9.27
C GLU A 79 8.80 15.94 -7.75
N ILE A 80 8.51 14.85 -7.03
CA ILE A 80 8.57 14.76 -5.57
C ILE A 80 9.74 13.88 -5.18
N THR A 81 10.54 14.32 -4.20
CA THR A 81 11.73 13.57 -3.75
C THR A 81 11.60 12.98 -2.35
N ASP A 82 10.64 13.47 -1.55
CA ASP A 82 10.32 12.88 -0.26
C ASP A 82 9.16 11.88 -0.39
N PHE A 83 9.43 10.61 -0.06
CA PHE A 83 8.40 9.58 -0.07
C PHE A 83 7.33 9.83 1.00
N SER A 84 7.60 10.66 2.03
CA SER A 84 6.61 11.01 3.04
C SER A 84 5.41 11.79 2.47
N ASP A 85 5.57 12.41 1.31
CA ASP A 85 4.49 13.09 0.57
C ASP A 85 3.62 12.11 -0.24
N VAL A 86 4.07 10.87 -0.45
CA VAL A 86 3.28 9.82 -1.09
C VAL A 86 2.19 9.35 -0.15
N GLY A 87 1.01 9.04 -0.70
CA GLY A 87 -0.20 8.62 0.02
C GLY A 87 -0.11 7.26 0.70
N ALA A 88 1.01 6.87 1.29
CA ALA A 88 1.17 5.66 2.09
C ALA A 88 1.84 5.98 3.42
N LYS A 89 1.15 5.66 4.53
CA LYS A 89 1.67 5.89 5.87
C LYS A 89 1.44 4.69 6.79
N ALA A 90 2.42 4.39 7.63
CA ALA A 90 2.25 3.46 8.74
C ALA A 90 1.68 4.23 9.95
N LEU A 91 0.44 3.91 10.35
CA LEU A 91 -0.17 4.51 11.55
C LEU A 91 0.42 3.91 12.84
N ASN A 92 0.81 2.64 12.77
CA ASN A 92 1.55 1.91 13.79
C ASN A 92 2.21 0.67 13.13
N GLU A 93 2.81 -0.22 13.91
CA GLU A 93 3.50 -1.40 13.38
C GLU A 93 2.62 -2.34 12.55
N ARG A 94 1.30 -2.32 12.76
CA ARG A 94 0.35 -3.25 12.13
C ARG A 94 -0.76 -2.57 11.35
N THR A 95 -0.67 -1.26 11.13
CA THR A 95 -1.73 -0.51 10.44
C THR A 95 -1.12 0.35 9.35
N VAL A 96 -1.52 0.09 8.11
CA VAL A 96 -1.12 0.86 6.92
C VAL A 96 -2.33 1.66 6.46
N GLN A 97 -2.15 2.95 6.22
CA GLN A 97 -3.16 3.78 5.58
C GLN A 97 -2.67 4.22 4.20
N VAL A 98 -3.53 4.06 3.21
CA VAL A 98 -3.31 4.53 1.84
C VAL A 98 -4.33 5.60 1.51
N THR A 99 -3.87 6.70 0.92
CA THR A 99 -4.69 7.77 0.37
C THR A 99 -4.55 7.77 -1.15
N LEU A 100 -5.67 7.79 -1.87
CA LEU A 100 -5.74 7.77 -3.33
C LEU A 100 -5.92 9.18 -3.91
N ASN A 101 -5.55 9.34 -5.19
CA ASN A 101 -5.82 10.54 -5.98
C ASN A 101 -7.30 10.70 -6.35
N HIS A 102 -7.99 9.57 -6.51
CA HIS A 102 -9.40 9.48 -6.87
C HIS A 102 -9.96 8.10 -6.48
N ALA A 103 -11.28 8.02 -6.33
CA ALA A 103 -11.95 6.76 -6.03
C ALA A 103 -11.58 5.71 -7.09
N THR A 104 -10.96 4.63 -6.64
CA THR A 104 -10.46 3.54 -7.49
C THR A 104 -11.14 2.26 -7.02
N PRO A 105 -12.28 1.84 -7.63
CA PRO A 105 -13.10 0.73 -7.11
C PRO A 105 -12.41 -0.64 -7.06
N TYR A 106 -11.27 -0.78 -7.74
CA TYR A 106 -10.47 -2.01 -7.81
C TYR A 106 -9.18 -1.95 -6.96
N PHE A 107 -9.04 -0.93 -6.11
CA PHE A 107 -7.87 -0.77 -5.23
C PHE A 107 -7.85 -1.80 -4.09
#